data_AF-A0A444USL5-F1
#
_entry.id   AF-A0A444USL5-F1
#
_cell.length_a   1.000
_cell.length_b   1.000
_cell.length_c   1.000
_cell.angle_alpha   90.00
_cell.angle_beta   90.00
_cell.angle_gamma   90.00
#
_symmetry.space_group_name_H-M   'P 1'
#
loop_
_entity.id
_entity.type
_entity.pdbx_description
1 polymer ?
#
loop_
_entity_poly.entity_id
_entity_poly.type
_entity_poly.pdbx_seq_one_letter_code
_entity_poly.pdbx_strand_id
1 'polypeptide(L)'
;MSNHYIITLEMSDHYMITLEMSNHYIITLEMSNHYMITLEMSNHYIITLEMSNHYMITLEMSNHYMITLEMSNHYMITLEMSDHYMITLGMSDHYMITLEQ
;
A
#
# COMPACT_ATOMS: atom_id res chain seq x y z
N MET A 1 4.05 -24.49 9.28
CA MET A 1 4.42 -23.50 8.25
C MET A 1 4.90 -22.27 8.99
N SER A 2 6.10 -21.79 8.72
CA SER A 2 6.64 -20.58 9.36
C SER A 2 6.14 -19.37 8.58
N ASN A 3 5.51 -18.42 9.27
CA ASN A 3 5.16 -17.13 8.68
C ASN A 3 6.39 -16.20 8.71
N HIS A 4 6.59 -15.39 7.67
CA HIS A 4 7.70 -14.43 7.60
C HIS A 4 7.21 -13.04 7.26
N TYR A 5 7.67 -12.08 8.05
CA TYR A 5 7.18 -10.72 8.04
C TYR A 5 8.35 -9.75 8.05
N ILE A 6 8.41 -8.87 7.05
CA ILE A 6 9.35 -7.75 7.02
C ILE A 6 8.54 -6.49 6.78
N ILE A 7 8.68 -5.52 7.69
CA ILE A 7 8.09 -4.20 7.57
C ILE A 7 9.21 -3.19 7.76
N THR A 8 9.37 -2.29 6.80
CA THR A 8 10.26 -1.14 6.88
C THR A 8 9.42 0.12 6.67
N LEU A 9 9.54 1.05 7.62
CA LEU A 9 8.79 2.30 7.64
C LEU A 9 9.77 3.45 7.81
N GLU A 10 9.74 4.38 6.88
CA GLU A 10 10.36 5.69 7.01
C GLU A 10 9.26 6.74 6.89
N MET A 11 9.01 7.47 7.98
CA MET A 11 7.87 8.38 8.11
C MET A 11 8.32 9.72 8.68
N SER A 12 7.87 10.81 8.08
CA SER A 12 7.92 12.15 8.70
C SER A 12 6.51 12.68 8.96
N ASP A 13 6.35 13.42 10.07
CA ASP A 13 5.13 14.15 10.46
C ASP A 13 3.97 13.29 11.00
N HIS A 14 2.80 13.28 10.32
CA HIS A 14 1.53 12.79 10.87
C HIS A 14 1.00 11.60 10.09
N TYR A 15 0.94 10.43 10.74
CA TYR A 15 0.54 9.19 10.08
C TYR A 15 -0.44 8.37 10.90
N MET A 16 -1.34 7.70 10.19
CA MET A 16 -2.15 6.60 10.69
C MET A 16 -2.00 5.42 9.75
N ILE A 17 -1.50 4.30 10.27
CA ILE A 17 -1.32 3.06 9.53
C ILE A 17 -2.04 1.95 10.27
N THR A 18 -2.96 1.27 9.59
CA THR A 18 -3.62 0.05 10.06
C THR A 18 -3.27 -1.09 9.13
N LEU A 19 -2.75 -2.18 9.70
CA LEU A 19 -2.32 -3.36 8.95
C LEU A 19 -3.00 -4.60 9.51
N GLU A 20 -3.78 -5.29 8.70
CA GLU A 20 -4.27 -6.63 8.95
C GLU A 20 -3.67 -7.58 7.92
N MET A 21 -2.75 -8.44 8.37
CA MET A 21 -1.91 -9.24 7.48
C MET A 21 -1.83 -10.69 7.95
N SER A 22 -1.84 -11.64 7.01
CA SER A 22 -1.61 -13.07 7.30
C SER A 22 -0.60 -13.73 6.35
N ASN A 23 0.16 -14.69 6.89
CA ASN A 23 1.15 -15.56 6.21
C ASN A 23 2.52 -14.95 5.89
N HIS A 24 2.75 -14.38 4.70
CA HIS A 24 4.07 -13.93 4.27
C HIS A 24 4.00 -12.55 3.63
N TYR A 25 4.75 -11.58 4.14
CA TYR A 25 4.76 -10.24 3.54
C TYR A 25 6.08 -9.50 3.69
N ILE A 26 6.33 -8.65 2.70
CA ILE A 26 7.35 -7.61 2.72
C ILE A 26 6.64 -6.29 2.41
N ILE A 27 6.73 -5.34 3.33
CA ILE A 27 6.17 -4.00 3.19
C ILE A 27 7.31 -2.99 3.38
N THR A 28 7.47 -2.10 2.41
CA THR A 28 8.35 -0.94 2.49
C THR A 28 7.53 0.32 2.24
N LEU A 29 7.44 1.19 3.24
CA LEU A 29 6.74 2.46 3.15
C LEU A 29 7.74 3.60 3.39
N GLU A 30 7.82 4.53 2.44
CA GLU A 30 8.55 5.79 2.56
C GLU A 30 7.55 6.93 2.35
N MET A 31 7.27 7.68 3.41
CA MET A 31 6.17 8.64 3.42
C MET A 31 6.57 9.94 4.13
N SER A 32 6.19 11.09 3.56
CA SER A 32 6.50 12.43 4.13
C SER A 32 5.29 13.37 4.21
N ASN A 33 4.97 13.96 5.37
CA ASN A 33 3.75 14.74 5.69
C ASN A 33 2.54 13.94 6.25
N HIS A 34 1.38 13.90 5.57
CA HIS A 34 0.10 13.44 6.15
C HIS A 34 -0.48 12.21 5.45
N TYR A 35 -0.66 11.11 6.21
CA TYR A 35 -1.07 9.83 5.62
C TYR A 35 -2.09 9.08 6.44
N MET A 36 -3.02 8.46 5.72
CA MET A 36 -3.85 7.37 6.22
C MET A 36 -3.68 6.17 5.30
N ILE A 37 -3.16 5.07 5.84
CA ILE A 37 -3.03 3.79 5.13
C ILE A 37 -3.80 2.72 5.90
N THR A 38 -4.64 2.00 5.18
CA THR A 38 -5.28 0.77 5.65
C THR A 38 -4.94 -0.35 4.67
N LEU A 39 -4.28 -1.39 5.15
CA LEU A 39 -3.95 -2.59 4.36
C LEU A 39 -4.60 -3.82 5.00
N GLU A 40 -5.42 -4.52 4.24
CA GLU A 40 -5.98 -5.83 4.60
C GLU A 40 -5.54 -6.87 3.56
N MET A 41 -4.68 -7.80 3.97
CA MET A 41 -4.00 -8.71 3.05
C MET A 41 -3.93 -10.14 3.58
N SER A 42 -4.22 -11.13 2.73
CA SER A 42 -4.19 -12.57 3.03
C SER A 42 -3.34 -13.45 2.08
N ASN A 43 -2.27 -14.08 2.58
CA ASN A 43 -1.26 -14.90 1.86
C ASN A 43 0.11 -14.24 1.58
N HIS A 44 0.47 -13.89 0.33
CA HIS A 44 1.85 -13.52 -0.03
C HIS A 44 1.92 -12.15 -0.71
N TYR A 45 2.64 -11.21 -0.11
CA TYR A 45 2.64 -9.83 -0.60
C TYR A 45 3.99 -9.17 -0.59
N ILE A 46 4.24 -8.38 -1.62
CA ILE A 46 5.31 -7.39 -1.67
C ILE A 46 4.66 -6.04 -1.98
N ILE A 47 4.77 -5.10 -1.05
CA ILE A 47 4.26 -3.73 -1.20
C ILE A 47 5.42 -2.75 -1.02
N THR A 48 5.55 -1.85 -1.98
CA THR A 48 6.44 -0.69 -1.90
C THR A 48 5.64 0.56 -2.18
N LEU A 49 5.53 1.47 -1.21
CA LEU A 49 4.86 2.75 -1.36
C LEU A 49 5.87 3.87 -1.10
N GLU A 50 6.03 4.76 -2.06
CA GLU A 50 6.80 6.00 -1.93
C GLU A 50 5.87 7.19 -2.18
N MET A 51 5.63 7.99 -1.16
CA MET A 51 4.58 9.01 -1.19
C MET A 51 5.04 10.33 -0.53
N SER A 52 4.58 11.46 -1.07
CA SER A 52 4.92 12.81 -0.59
C SER A 52 3.74 13.79 -0.55
N ASN A 53 3.41 14.36 0.62
CA ASN A 53 2.23 15.21 0.93
C ASN A 53 1.02 14.50 1.59
N HIS A 54 -0.16 14.41 0.94
CA HIS A 54 -1.42 14.04 1.62
C HIS A 54 -2.15 12.87 0.94
N TYR A 55 -2.34 11.76 1.66
CA TYR A 55 -2.89 10.55 1.02
C TYR A 55 -3.81 9.76 1.90
N MET A 56 -4.76 9.12 1.23
CA MET A 56 -5.58 8.05 1.77
C MET A 56 -5.44 6.83 0.85
N ILE A 57 -4.95 5.73 1.40
CA ILE A 57 -4.78 4.47 0.68
C ILE A 57 -5.50 3.37 1.43
N THR A 58 -6.39 2.67 0.74
CA THR A 58 -7.02 1.43 1.22
C THR A 58 -6.70 0.33 0.22
N LEU A 59 -6.00 -0.71 0.67
CA LEU A 59 -5.74 -1.91 -0.13
C LEU A 59 -6.39 -3.12 0.56
N GLU A 60 -7.31 -3.78 -0.13
CA GLU A 60 -7.89 -5.06 0.28
C GLU A 60 -7.55 -6.11 -0.77
N MET A 61 -6.77 -7.11 -0.38
CA MET A 61 -6.16 -8.02 -1.35
C MET A 61 -6.17 -9.44 -0.83
N SER A 62 -6.43 -10.40 -1.72
CA SER A 62 -6.41 -11.84 -1.39
C SER A 62 -5.57 -12.65 -2.37
N ASN A 63 -4.61 -13.45 -1.86
CA ASN A 63 -3.62 -14.27 -2.60
C ASN A 63 -2.22 -13.64 -2.80
N HIS A 64 -1.71 -13.53 -4.05
CA HIS A 64 -0.30 -13.18 -4.31
C HIS A 64 -0.17 -11.88 -5.08
N TYR A 65 0.52 -10.88 -4.52
CA TYR A 65 0.65 -9.58 -5.19
C TYR A 65 2.00 -8.92 -5.05
N MET A 66 2.30 -8.12 -6.06
CA MET A 66 3.35 -7.13 -6.05
C MET A 66 2.76 -5.77 -6.39
N ILE A 67 2.83 -4.83 -5.45
CA ILE A 67 2.35 -3.46 -5.62
C ILE A 67 3.53 -2.50 -5.45
N THR A 68 3.70 -1.61 -6.42
CA THR A 68 4.61 -0.47 -6.33
C THR A 68 3.84 0.80 -6.68
N LEU A 69 3.71 1.72 -5.73
CA LEU A 69 3.09 3.03 -5.95
C LEU A 69 4.11 4.12 -5.65
N GLU A 70 4.37 4.99 -6.62
CA GLU A 70 5.19 6.20 -6.47
C GLU A 70 4.31 7.40 -6.79
N MET A 71 4.05 8.24 -5.78
CA MET A 71 3.05 9.30 -5.93
C MET A 71 3.53 10.58 -5.28
N SER A 72 3.19 11.73 -5.88
CA SER A 72 3.48 13.06 -5.31
C SER A 72 2.26 13.98 -5.33
N ASN A 73 1.94 14.64 -4.21
CA ASN A 73 0.77 15.52 -3.95
C ASN A 73 -0.42 14.85 -3.23
N HIS A 74 -1.67 15.02 -3.72
CA HIS A 74 -2.89 14.61 -3.00
C HIS A 74 -3.64 13.49 -3.71
N TYR A 75 -3.88 12.37 -3.03
CA TYR A 75 -4.55 11.21 -3.65
C TYR A 75 -5.44 10.41 -2.72
N MET A 76 -6.42 9.78 -3.34
CA MET A 76 -7.21 8.71 -2.76
C MET A 76 -7.12 7.48 -3.65
N ILE A 77 -6.63 6.38 -3.09
CA ILE A 77 -6.49 5.09 -3.80
C ILE A 77 -7.25 4.03 -3.04
N THR A 78 -8.12 3.32 -3.75
CA THR A 78 -8.78 2.11 -3.26
C THR A 78 -8.54 0.99 -4.26
N LEU A 79 -7.83 -0.06 -3.85
CA LEU A 79 -7.66 -1.27 -4.65
C LEU A 79 -8.27 -2.44 -3.90
N GLU A 80 -9.26 -3.09 -4.52
CA GLU A 80 -9.84 -4.35 -4.08
C GLU A 80 -9.52 -5.40 -5.13
N MET A 81 -8.75 -6.42 -4.78
CA MET A 81 -8.31 -7.41 -5.75
C MET A 81 -8.38 -8.82 -5.18
N SER A 82 -8.83 -9.74 -6.04
CA SER A 82 -8.88 -11.17 -5.79
C SER A 82 -8.08 -11.95 -6.84
N ASP A 83 -7.06 -12.71 -6.41
CA ASP A 83 -6.07 -13.48 -7.21
C ASP A 83 -4.64 -12.92 -7.34
N HIS A 84 -4.01 -13.01 -8.52
CA HIS A 84 -2.58 -12.79 -8.72
C HIS A 84 -2.35 -11.58 -9.61
N TYR A 85 -1.83 -10.48 -9.03
CA TYR A 85 -1.62 -9.25 -9.81
C TYR A 85 -0.31 -8.56 -9.50
N MET A 86 0.16 -7.85 -10.52
CA MET A 86 1.25 -6.89 -10.43
C MET A 86 0.69 -5.51 -10.78
N ILE A 87 0.85 -4.55 -9.89
CA ILE A 87 0.39 -3.18 -10.07
C ILE A 87 1.58 -2.25 -9.90
N THR A 88 1.80 -1.38 -10.89
CA THR A 88 2.78 -0.30 -10.83
C THR A 88 2.10 0.99 -11.26
N LEU A 89 2.03 1.96 -10.37
CA LEU A 89 1.50 3.30 -10.67
C LEU A 89 2.53 4.36 -10.30
N GLY A 90 2.70 5.31 -11.21
CA GLY A 90 3.45 6.55 -11.00
C GLY A 90 2.56 7.74 -11.30
N MET A 91 2.36 8.64 -10.34
CA MET A 91 1.53 9.84 -10.55
C MET A 91 2.11 11.07 -9.87
N SER A 92 1.81 12.24 -10.44
CA SER A 92 2.40 13.52 -10.00
C SER A 92 1.40 14.63 -9.63
N ASP A 93 0.10 14.39 -9.73
CA ASP A 93 -0.95 15.41 -9.57
C ASP A 93 -2.14 14.91 -8.75
N HIS A 94 -3.30 15.57 -8.79
CA HIS A 94 -4.44 15.19 -7.96
C HIS A 94 -5.28 14.10 -8.64
N TYR A 95 -5.36 12.91 -8.04
CA TYR A 95 -6.13 11.80 -8.62
C TYR A 95 -6.91 10.99 -7.59
N MET A 96 -8.03 10.43 -8.05
CA MET A 96 -8.77 9.38 -7.37
C MET A 96 -8.72 8.14 -8.25
N ILE A 97 -8.33 7.01 -7.67
CA ILE A 97 -8.27 5.72 -8.36
C ILE A 97 -9.04 4.69 -7.55
N THR A 98 -9.94 4.01 -8.23
CA THR A 98 -10.62 2.82 -7.73
C THR A 98 -10.39 1.69 -8.74
N LEU A 99 -9.89 0.56 -8.26
CA LEU A 99 -9.73 -0.66 -9.05
C LEU A 99 -10.34 -1.80 -8.26
N GLU A 100 -11.27 -2.52 -8.89
CA GLU A 100 -11.94 -3.70 -8.33
C GLU A 100 -11.74 -4.85 -9.32
N GLN A 101 -11.15 -5.97 -8.88
CA GLN A 101 -10.99 -7.19 -9.69
C GLN A 101 -11.24 -8.48 -8.93
#